data_AF-A0A7J3F212-F1
#
_entry.id   AF-A0A7J3F212-F1
#
_cell.length_a   1.000
_cell.length_b   1.000
_cell.length_c   1.000
_cell.angle_alpha   90.00
_cell.angle_beta   90.00
_cell.angle_gamma   90.00
#
_symmetry.space_group_name_H-M   'P 1'
#
loop_
_entity.id
_entity.type
_entity.pdbx_description
1 polymer ?
#
loop_
_entity_poly.entity_id
_entity_poly.type
_entity_poly.pdbx_seq_one_letter_code
_entity_poly.pdbx_strand_id
1 'polypeptide(L)'
;MGLKLLQEKLENLKLGSIIVLFDRDLGTLFFRDFRGYGNLLDDAEWLLERTPQKSWGFMIRPIMDSERYILWIGEYSPHTNQIVREEIISDRRASAISKTLFRYANRKISERSVSKRITIEKCKEMLLESKIIQDFKYYICPRERFYKGCPHIDEIYRVIRERYNSGIRIRYSALAEIISEIKPCDDVIICPLLSSNSFERIITLNEALEGRGLGKIKIINQDMVEIIF
;
A
#
# COMPACT_ATOMS: atom_id res chain seq x y z
N MET A 1 6.05 -30.45 0.78
CA MET A 1 5.06 -31.05 -0.15
C MET A 1 4.98 -30.11 -1.35
N GLY A 2 5.56 -30.51 -2.48
CA GLY A 2 6.07 -29.58 -3.50
C GLY A 2 5.03 -28.97 -4.44
N LEU A 3 5.35 -27.79 -4.98
CA LEU A 3 4.58 -26.99 -5.95
C LEU A 3 4.01 -27.80 -7.13
N LYS A 4 4.70 -28.85 -7.58
CA LYS A 4 4.22 -29.78 -8.64
C LYS A 4 2.89 -30.46 -8.30
N LEU A 5 2.67 -30.86 -7.04
CA LEU A 5 1.45 -31.53 -6.59
C LEU A 5 0.26 -30.55 -6.41
N LEU A 6 0.55 -29.25 -6.27
CA LEU A 6 -0.44 -28.18 -6.32
C LEU A 6 -0.78 -27.85 -7.78
N GLN A 7 0.20 -27.87 -8.68
CA GLN A 7 -0.01 -27.65 -10.11
C GLN A 7 -0.84 -28.76 -10.77
N GLU A 8 -0.65 -30.04 -10.40
CA GLU A 8 -1.47 -31.15 -10.91
C GLU A 8 -2.91 -31.17 -10.34
N LYS A 9 -3.19 -30.45 -9.24
CA LYS A 9 -4.54 -30.27 -8.70
C LYS A 9 -5.31 -29.07 -9.29
N LEU A 10 -4.72 -28.35 -10.25
CA LEU A 10 -5.24 -27.07 -10.77
C LEU A 10 -6.45 -27.17 -11.71
N GLU A 11 -6.86 -28.36 -12.18
CA GLU A 11 -7.87 -28.48 -13.24
C GLU A 11 -9.28 -27.95 -12.88
N ASN A 12 -9.56 -27.67 -11.60
CA ASN A 12 -10.86 -27.17 -11.14
C ASN A 12 -10.83 -25.82 -10.38
N LEU A 13 -9.71 -25.08 -10.40
CA LEU A 13 -9.64 -23.80 -9.68
C LEU A 13 -10.35 -22.68 -10.44
N LYS A 14 -11.34 -22.06 -9.79
CA LYS A 14 -11.99 -20.86 -10.32
C LYS A 14 -11.16 -19.62 -9.97
N LEU A 15 -10.47 -19.08 -10.97
CA LEU A 15 -9.74 -17.83 -10.83
C LEU A 15 -10.70 -16.63 -10.73
N GLY A 16 -10.44 -15.74 -9.78
CA GLY A 16 -11.16 -14.48 -9.70
C GLY A 16 -10.78 -13.54 -10.85
N SER A 17 -11.74 -12.73 -11.28
CA SER A 17 -11.58 -11.69 -12.32
C SER A 17 -11.02 -10.37 -11.77
N ILE A 18 -10.29 -10.42 -10.66
CA ILE A 18 -9.63 -9.29 -10.03
C ILE A 18 -8.18 -9.63 -9.79
N ILE A 19 -7.27 -8.76 -10.22
CA ILE A 19 -5.87 -8.78 -9.84
C ILE A 19 -5.57 -7.49 -9.10
N VAL A 20 -4.95 -7.58 -7.93
CA VAL A 20 -4.45 -6.42 -7.21
C VAL A 20 -2.94 -6.42 -7.34
N LEU A 21 -2.38 -5.34 -7.86
CA LEU A 21 -0.95 -5.18 -8.08
C LEU A 21 -0.40 -4.16 -7.08
N PHE A 22 0.65 -4.54 -6.38
CA PHE A 22 1.43 -3.67 -5.51
C PHE A 22 2.79 -3.43 -6.17
N ASP A 23 2.96 -2.24 -6.73
CA ASP A 23 4.17 -1.79 -7.39
C ASP A 23 4.97 -0.92 -6.43
N ARG A 24 6.28 -1.13 -6.39
CA ARG A 24 7.18 -0.40 -5.49
C ARG A 24 7.21 1.11 -5.74
N ASP A 25 6.97 1.55 -6.98
CA ASP A 25 7.02 2.96 -7.38
C ASP A 25 5.63 3.53 -7.68
N LEU A 26 4.71 2.72 -8.22
CA LEU A 26 3.37 3.16 -8.63
C LEU A 26 2.31 2.99 -7.54
N GLY A 27 2.58 2.25 -6.48
CA GLY A 27 1.60 2.00 -5.41
C GLY A 27 0.67 0.83 -5.73
N THR A 28 -0.60 0.92 -5.30
CA THR A 28 -1.57 -0.16 -5.46
C THR A 28 -2.49 0.09 -6.65
N LEU A 29 -2.61 -0.89 -7.56
CA LEU A 29 -3.49 -0.88 -8.72
C LEU A 29 -4.51 -2.03 -8.65
N PHE A 30 -5.75 -1.76 -9.04
CA PHE A 30 -6.84 -2.73 -9.03
C PHE A 30 -7.31 -3.01 -10.48
N PHE A 31 -7.10 -4.23 -10.96
CA PHE A 31 -7.52 -4.68 -12.28
C PHE A 31 -8.78 -5.54 -12.17
N ARG A 32 -9.95 -4.90 -12.14
CA ARG A 32 -11.25 -5.57 -12.13
C ARG A 32 -11.65 -6.01 -13.53
N ASP A 33 -12.49 -7.06 -13.61
CA ASP A 33 -13.01 -7.63 -14.85
C ASP A 33 -11.88 -8.21 -15.73
N PHE A 34 -10.78 -8.65 -15.10
CA PHE A 34 -9.63 -9.25 -15.76
C PHE A 34 -10.01 -10.59 -16.41
N ARG A 35 -9.73 -10.72 -17.70
CA ARG A 35 -9.97 -11.92 -18.52
C ARG A 35 -8.66 -12.33 -19.18
N GLY A 36 -7.93 -13.23 -18.54
CA GLY A 36 -6.72 -13.82 -19.10
C GLY A 36 -6.99 -15.18 -19.75
N TYR A 37 -5.92 -15.94 -19.90
CA TYR A 37 -5.86 -17.31 -20.40
C TYR A 37 -6.39 -18.35 -19.40
N GLY A 38 -6.68 -17.95 -18.17
CA GLY A 38 -7.17 -18.87 -17.14
C GLY A 38 -6.06 -19.62 -16.42
N ASN A 39 -4.82 -19.13 -16.55
CA ASN A 39 -3.63 -19.63 -15.86
C ASN A 39 -3.06 -18.51 -14.98
N LEU A 40 -2.58 -18.82 -13.77
CA LEU A 40 -2.06 -17.80 -12.85
C LEU A 40 -0.83 -17.08 -13.39
N LEU A 41 0.13 -17.82 -13.93
CA LEU A 41 1.39 -17.29 -14.43
C LEU A 41 1.14 -16.54 -15.73
N ASP A 42 0.55 -17.18 -16.74
CA ASP A 42 0.32 -16.55 -18.05
C ASP A 42 -0.51 -15.26 -17.94
N ASP A 43 -1.52 -15.25 -17.07
CA ASP A 43 -2.35 -14.07 -16.82
C ASP A 43 -1.54 -12.93 -16.16
N ALA A 44 -0.66 -13.27 -15.23
CA ALA A 44 0.21 -12.30 -14.59
C ALA A 44 1.24 -11.74 -15.57
N GLU A 45 1.92 -12.61 -16.33
CA GLU A 45 2.90 -12.21 -17.34
C GLU A 45 2.26 -11.34 -18.44
N TRP A 46 1.06 -11.72 -18.90
CA TRP A 46 0.27 -10.90 -19.83
C TRP A 46 -0.04 -9.50 -19.29
N LEU A 47 -0.35 -9.40 -17.99
CA LEU A 47 -0.58 -8.11 -17.35
C LEU A 47 0.72 -7.30 -17.21
N LEU A 48 1.84 -7.97 -16.89
CA LEU A 48 3.16 -7.35 -16.78
C LEU A 48 3.63 -6.78 -18.12
N GLU A 49 3.41 -7.47 -19.24
CA GLU A 49 3.73 -6.97 -20.59
C GLU A 49 3.08 -5.62 -20.92
N ARG A 50 1.91 -5.35 -20.31
CA ARG A 50 1.07 -4.17 -20.59
C ARG A 50 1.16 -3.11 -19.49
N THR A 51 1.90 -3.39 -18.43
CA THR A 51 2.11 -2.49 -17.30
C THR A 51 3.60 -2.15 -17.27
N PRO A 52 4.04 -0.89 -17.38
CA PRO A 52 5.47 -0.57 -17.46
C PRO A 52 6.28 -1.09 -16.26
N GLN A 53 7.01 -2.20 -16.44
CA GLN A 53 7.78 -2.87 -15.37
C GLN A 53 9.14 -2.21 -15.14
N LYS A 54 9.13 -1.05 -14.47
CA LYS A 54 10.36 -0.35 -14.07
C LYS A 54 10.82 -0.70 -12.64
N SER A 55 9.97 -1.36 -11.86
CA SER A 55 10.18 -1.56 -10.42
C SER A 55 9.90 -3.01 -9.98
N TRP A 56 10.16 -3.30 -8.72
CA TRP A 56 9.78 -4.57 -8.08
C TRP A 56 8.32 -4.51 -7.62
N GLY A 57 7.66 -5.66 -7.54
CA GLY A 57 6.36 -5.70 -6.88
C GLY A 57 5.75 -7.08 -6.83
N PHE A 58 4.50 -7.13 -6.40
CA PHE A 58 3.75 -8.38 -6.35
C PHE A 58 2.30 -8.19 -6.75
N MET A 59 1.67 -9.30 -7.13
CA MET A 59 0.25 -9.38 -7.44
C MET A 59 -0.44 -10.30 -6.45
N ILE A 60 -1.68 -9.96 -6.10
CA ILE A 60 -2.60 -10.83 -5.39
C ILE A 60 -3.73 -11.19 -6.34
N ARG A 61 -4.02 -12.48 -6.44
CA ARG A 61 -5.19 -12.99 -7.15
C ARG A 61 -5.99 -13.93 -6.27
N PRO A 62 -7.30 -13.70 -6.09
CA PRO A 62 -8.15 -14.62 -5.37
C PRO A 62 -8.48 -15.83 -6.23
N ILE A 63 -8.46 -17.00 -5.61
CA ILE A 63 -8.80 -18.28 -6.22
C ILE A 63 -9.89 -18.93 -5.38
N MET A 64 -10.79 -19.66 -6.02
CA MET A 64 -11.78 -20.48 -5.35
C MET A 64 -11.60 -21.94 -5.76
N ASP A 65 -11.33 -22.80 -4.76
CA ASP A 65 -11.28 -24.26 -4.89
C ASP A 65 -12.54 -24.84 -4.28
N SER A 66 -13.54 -25.14 -5.11
CA SER A 66 -14.87 -25.59 -4.69
C SER A 66 -15.52 -24.61 -3.69
N GLU A 67 -15.31 -24.79 -2.39
CA GLU A 67 -15.82 -23.91 -1.31
C GLU A 67 -14.72 -23.11 -0.57
N ARG A 68 -13.45 -23.37 -0.88
CA ARG A 68 -12.30 -22.73 -0.22
C ARG A 68 -11.89 -21.48 -0.98
N TYR A 69 -11.69 -20.41 -0.23
CA TYR A 69 -11.19 -19.14 -0.75
C TYR A 69 -9.70 -19.05 -0.46
N ILE A 70 -8.91 -18.96 -1.53
CA ILE A 70 -7.44 -19.01 -1.51
C ILE A 70 -6.91 -17.71 -2.11
N LEU A 71 -5.68 -17.34 -1.75
CA LEU A 71 -4.91 -16.30 -2.43
C LEU A 71 -3.69 -16.91 -3.09
N TRP A 72 -3.46 -16.52 -4.34
CA TRP A 72 -2.16 -16.63 -4.97
C TRP A 72 -1.47 -15.27 -4.94
N ILE A 73 -0.17 -15.30 -4.69
CA ILE A 73 0.71 -14.14 -4.61
C ILE A 73 1.88 -14.41 -5.54
N GLY A 74 2.10 -13.53 -6.52
CA GLY A 74 3.23 -13.63 -7.45
C GLY A 74 4.08 -12.39 -7.39
N GLU A 75 5.37 -12.53 -7.11
CA GLU A 75 6.34 -11.43 -7.16
C GLU A 75 6.95 -11.33 -8.56
N TYR A 76 7.19 -10.10 -9.02
CA TYR A 76 7.89 -9.80 -10.26
C TYR A 76 9.07 -8.86 -10.01
N SER A 77 10.03 -8.87 -10.94
CA SER A 77 11.24 -8.06 -10.88
C SER A 77 11.29 -7.00 -11.99
N PRO A 78 12.06 -5.92 -11.82
CA PRO A 78 12.21 -4.87 -12.83
C PRO A 78 12.67 -5.42 -14.16
N HIS A 79 12.18 -4.86 -15.26
CA HIS A 79 12.56 -5.22 -16.63
C HIS A 79 12.28 -6.68 -17.02
N THR A 80 11.52 -7.41 -16.21
CA THR A 80 11.05 -8.75 -16.51
C THR A 80 9.52 -8.75 -16.55
N ASN A 81 8.95 -9.51 -17.48
CA ASN A 81 7.52 -9.74 -17.53
C ASN A 81 7.15 -11.08 -16.86
N GLN A 82 8.01 -11.58 -15.99
CA GLN A 82 7.89 -12.92 -15.41
C GLN A 82 7.71 -12.87 -13.90
N ILE A 83 7.03 -13.89 -13.37
CA ILE A 83 6.92 -14.12 -11.94
C ILE A 83 8.19 -14.83 -11.45
N VAL A 84 8.89 -14.21 -10.51
CA VAL A 84 10.18 -14.71 -9.96
C VAL A 84 10.00 -15.53 -8.69
N ARG A 85 8.92 -15.30 -7.94
CA ARG A 85 8.52 -16.08 -6.76
C ARG A 85 7.00 -16.16 -6.69
N GLU A 86 6.50 -17.27 -6.19
CA GLU A 86 5.07 -17.46 -5.96
C GLU A 86 4.76 -18.10 -4.62
N GLU A 87 3.61 -17.72 -4.05
CA GLU A 87 3.08 -18.26 -2.80
C GLU A 87 1.57 -18.49 -2.95
N ILE A 88 1.07 -19.58 -2.35
CA ILE A 88 -0.37 -19.88 -2.26
C ILE A 88 -0.72 -19.98 -0.79
N ILE A 89 -1.69 -19.17 -0.35
CA ILE A 89 -2.10 -19.08 1.05
C ILE A 89 -3.60 -19.34 1.17
N SER A 90 -3.96 -20.30 2.03
CA SER A 90 -5.33 -20.76 2.21
C SER A 90 -5.83 -20.67 3.65
N ASP A 91 -5.14 -19.93 4.51
CA ASP A 91 -5.54 -19.74 5.91
C ASP A 91 -6.84 -18.91 6.03
N ARG A 92 -7.34 -18.76 7.25
CA ARG A 92 -8.57 -17.99 7.52
C ARG A 92 -8.47 -16.52 7.09
N ARG A 93 -7.29 -15.90 7.20
CA ARG A 93 -7.07 -14.48 6.92
C ARG A 93 -6.98 -14.23 5.42
N ALA A 94 -6.23 -15.05 4.70
CA ALA A 94 -6.18 -15.09 3.24
C ALA A 94 -7.58 -15.34 2.64
N SER A 95 -8.34 -16.29 3.20
CA SER A 95 -9.73 -16.51 2.81
C SER A 95 -10.61 -15.27 2.98
N ALA A 96 -10.42 -14.47 4.04
CA ALA A 96 -11.18 -13.24 4.26
C ALA A 96 -10.85 -12.14 3.22
N ILE A 97 -9.57 -12.00 2.86
CA ILE A 97 -9.13 -11.11 1.77
C ILE A 97 -9.68 -11.61 0.44
N SER A 98 -9.53 -12.90 0.13
CA SER A 98 -10.01 -13.52 -1.10
C SER A 98 -11.53 -13.31 -1.28
N LYS A 99 -12.33 -13.56 -0.24
CA LYS A 99 -13.78 -13.26 -0.23
C LYS A 99 -14.07 -11.78 -0.49
N THR A 100 -13.28 -10.88 0.08
CA THR A 100 -13.43 -9.43 -0.15
C THR A 100 -13.18 -9.09 -1.61
N LEU A 101 -12.13 -9.64 -2.21
CA LEU A 101 -11.79 -9.44 -3.62
C LEU A 101 -12.87 -10.04 -4.55
N PHE A 102 -13.39 -11.22 -4.26
CA PHE A 102 -14.54 -11.77 -5.00
C PHE A 102 -15.79 -10.90 -4.89
N ARG A 103 -16.08 -10.34 -3.71
CA ARG A 103 -17.20 -9.40 -3.55
C ARG A 103 -17.01 -8.14 -4.39
N TYR A 104 -15.78 -7.62 -4.46
CA TYR A 104 -15.44 -6.48 -5.29
C TYR A 104 -15.59 -6.77 -6.78
N ALA A 105 -15.05 -7.90 -7.25
CA ALA A 105 -15.20 -8.37 -8.61
C ALA A 105 -16.68 -8.49 -9.01
N ASN A 106 -17.52 -9.00 -8.10
CA ASN A 106 -18.97 -9.10 -8.28
C ASN A 106 -19.75 -7.81 -8.00
N ARG A 107 -19.08 -6.65 -7.91
CA ARG A 107 -19.68 -5.32 -7.68
C ARG A 107 -20.54 -5.20 -6.41
N LYS A 108 -20.33 -6.10 -5.44
CA LYS A 108 -21.04 -6.09 -4.15
C LYS A 108 -20.47 -5.06 -3.16
N ILE A 109 -19.28 -4.54 -3.43
CA ILE A 109 -18.63 -3.47 -2.66
C ILE A 109 -17.89 -2.52 -3.61
N SER A 110 -17.72 -1.27 -3.20
CA SER A 110 -17.03 -0.25 -4.00
C SER A 110 -15.51 -0.38 -3.92
N GLU A 111 -14.82 0.15 -4.93
CA GLU A 111 -13.35 0.22 -4.95
C GLU A 111 -12.82 0.99 -3.74
N ARG A 112 -13.41 2.14 -3.41
CA ARG A 112 -13.07 2.89 -2.19
C ARG A 112 -13.15 2.05 -0.91
N SER A 113 -14.11 1.13 -0.82
CA SER A 113 -14.23 0.22 0.33
C SER A 113 -13.10 -0.82 0.35
N VAL A 114 -12.72 -1.33 -0.83
CA VAL A 114 -11.67 -2.34 -1.01
C VAL A 114 -10.29 -1.74 -0.82
N SER A 115 -9.99 -0.58 -1.42
CA SER A 115 -8.70 0.10 -1.27
C SER A 115 -8.41 0.48 0.18
N LYS A 116 -9.45 0.71 1.00
CA LYS A 116 -9.29 0.89 2.45
C LYS A 116 -8.98 -0.40 3.20
N ARG A 117 -9.33 -1.57 2.66
CA ARG A 117 -9.16 -2.89 3.29
C ARG A 117 -7.91 -3.62 2.79
N ILE A 118 -7.54 -3.37 1.54
CA ILE A 118 -6.43 -4.01 0.83
C ILE A 118 -5.35 -2.96 0.65
N THR A 119 -4.63 -2.69 1.73
CA THR A 119 -3.42 -1.86 1.76
C THR A 119 -2.23 -2.74 2.12
N ILE A 120 -1.00 -2.25 1.93
CA ILE A 120 0.19 -3.04 2.24
C ILE A 120 0.26 -3.42 3.72
N GLU A 121 -0.09 -2.49 4.61
CA GLU A 121 -0.08 -2.66 6.07
C GLU A 121 -1.04 -3.77 6.47
N LYS A 122 -2.28 -3.68 5.97
CA LYS A 122 -3.31 -4.70 6.24
C LYS A 122 -2.92 -6.05 5.66
N CYS A 123 -2.29 -6.07 4.49
CA CYS A 123 -1.78 -7.31 3.93
C CYS A 123 -0.67 -7.90 4.81
N LYS A 124 0.28 -7.09 5.30
CA LYS A 124 1.32 -7.55 6.21
C LYS A 124 0.77 -8.05 7.54
N GLU A 125 -0.18 -7.32 8.14
CA GLU A 125 -0.86 -7.72 9.38
C GLU A 125 -1.64 -9.04 9.21
N MET A 126 -2.31 -9.21 8.07
CA MET A 126 -3.18 -10.35 7.82
C MET A 126 -2.44 -11.58 7.28
N LEU A 127 -1.41 -11.40 6.47
CA LEU A 127 -0.72 -12.47 5.72
C LEU A 127 0.69 -12.68 6.26
N LEU A 128 0.78 -13.05 7.53
CA LEU A 128 2.04 -13.23 8.25
C LEU A 128 2.93 -14.35 7.67
N GLU A 129 2.32 -15.31 6.97
CA GLU A 129 3.03 -16.43 6.34
C GLU A 129 3.67 -16.06 4.99
N SER A 130 3.30 -14.93 4.38
CA SER A 130 3.77 -14.52 3.06
C SER A 130 5.10 -13.78 3.13
N LYS A 131 6.21 -14.40 2.71
CA LYS A 131 7.50 -13.69 2.68
C LYS A 131 7.50 -12.58 1.64
N ILE A 132 6.87 -12.82 0.49
CA ILE A 132 6.72 -11.81 -0.58
C ILE A 132 6.09 -10.52 -0.03
N ILE A 133 5.01 -10.63 0.75
CA ILE A 133 4.32 -9.46 1.31
C ILE A 133 5.09 -8.86 2.48
N GLN A 134 5.65 -9.68 3.39
CA GLN A 134 6.39 -9.16 4.54
C GLN A 134 7.64 -8.36 4.12
N ASP A 135 8.37 -8.83 3.11
CA ASP A 135 9.60 -8.21 2.63
C ASP A 135 9.33 -6.97 1.74
N PHE A 136 8.11 -6.80 1.25
CA PHE A 136 7.78 -5.72 0.32
C PHE A 136 7.86 -4.34 0.98
N LYS A 137 8.48 -3.39 0.27
CA LYS A 137 8.54 -1.98 0.61
C LYS A 137 8.38 -1.13 -0.65
N TYR A 138 7.63 -0.04 -0.54
CA TYR A 138 7.64 1.01 -1.55
C TYR A 138 8.99 1.72 -1.56
N TYR A 139 9.42 2.20 -2.73
CA TYR A 139 10.63 3.02 -2.80
C TYR A 139 10.37 4.38 -2.19
N ILE A 140 9.35 5.08 -2.66
CA ILE A 140 8.81 6.31 -2.07
C ILE A 140 7.36 6.05 -1.64
N CYS A 141 6.93 6.60 -0.52
CA CYS A 141 5.54 6.46 -0.07
C CYS A 141 4.55 6.97 -1.16
N PRO A 142 3.60 6.14 -1.65
CA PRO A 142 2.64 6.58 -2.65
C PRO A 142 1.82 7.77 -2.18
N ARG A 143 1.59 8.78 -3.05
CA ARG A 143 0.90 10.03 -2.68
C ARG A 143 -0.44 9.79 -2.00
N GLU A 144 -1.27 8.91 -2.55
CA GLU A 144 -2.59 8.62 -2.00
C GLU A 144 -2.51 8.10 -0.56
N ARG A 145 -1.56 7.18 -0.30
CA ARG A 145 -1.27 6.66 1.04
C ARG A 145 -0.75 7.78 1.95
N PHE A 146 0.23 8.53 1.48
CA PHE A 146 0.89 9.58 2.24
C PHE A 146 -0.11 10.67 2.70
N TYR A 147 -0.79 11.30 1.74
CA TYR A 147 -1.64 12.45 2.01
C TYR A 147 -2.98 12.09 2.64
N LYS A 148 -3.53 10.88 2.43
CA LYS A 148 -4.89 10.55 2.94
C LYS A 148 -4.95 9.52 4.07
N GLY A 149 -3.90 8.72 4.28
CA GLY A 149 -3.98 7.57 5.19
C GLY A 149 -2.73 7.26 6.01
N CYS A 150 -1.65 8.01 5.86
CA CYS A 150 -0.43 7.85 6.66
C CYS A 150 -0.72 8.14 8.14
N PRO A 151 -0.58 7.15 9.05
CA PRO A 151 -0.86 7.32 10.48
C PRO A 151 0.14 8.26 11.17
N HIS A 152 1.36 8.38 10.63
CA HIS A 152 2.38 9.28 11.17
C HIS A 152 1.99 10.76 11.03
N ILE A 153 1.23 11.13 10.01
CA ILE A 153 0.70 12.50 9.90
C ILE A 153 -0.28 12.79 11.03
N ASP A 154 -1.14 11.82 11.36
CA ASP A 154 -2.12 11.96 12.44
C ASP A 154 -1.42 12.01 13.81
N GLU A 155 -0.34 11.24 13.97
CA GLU A 155 0.51 11.25 15.15
C GLU A 155 1.20 12.61 15.34
N ILE A 156 1.85 13.14 14.29
CA ILE A 156 2.48 14.47 14.31
C ILE A 156 1.43 15.54 14.65
N TYR A 157 0.28 15.51 13.96
CA TYR A 157 -0.81 16.43 14.20
C TYR A 157 -1.25 16.41 15.67
N ARG A 158 -1.43 15.23 16.25
CA ARG A 158 -1.80 15.06 17.65
C ARG A 158 -0.76 15.69 18.58
N VAL A 159 0.53 15.38 18.38
CA VAL A 159 1.62 15.94 19.21
C VAL A 159 1.65 17.46 19.12
N ILE A 160 1.50 18.02 17.92
CA ILE A 160 1.46 19.46 17.72
C ILE A 160 0.27 20.08 18.46
N ARG A 161 -0.92 19.49 18.36
CA ARG A 161 -2.15 19.98 19.01
C ARG A 161 -2.11 19.87 20.53
N GLU A 162 -1.44 18.86 21.06
CA GLU A 162 -1.25 18.69 22.51
C GLU A 162 -0.23 19.69 23.08
N ARG A 163 0.81 20.02 22.31
CA ARG A 163 1.87 20.96 22.74
C ARG A 163 1.50 22.43 22.49
N TYR A 164 0.66 22.73 21.50
CA TYR A 164 0.44 24.08 21.00
C TYR A 164 -1.04 24.39 20.76
N ASN A 165 -1.47 25.60 21.13
CA ASN A 165 -2.80 26.13 20.82
C ASN A 165 -2.87 26.66 19.38
N SER A 166 -4.08 26.70 18.78
CA SER A 166 -4.28 27.27 17.44
C SER A 166 -3.88 28.75 17.39
N GLY A 167 -3.26 29.19 16.30
CA GLY A 167 -2.80 30.57 16.07
C GLY A 167 -1.51 30.95 16.80
N ILE A 168 -0.87 30.00 17.50
CA ILE A 168 0.41 30.26 18.15
C ILE A 168 1.55 30.23 17.14
N ARG A 169 2.50 31.14 17.32
CA ARG A 169 3.74 31.19 16.54
C ARG A 169 4.79 30.36 17.23
N ILE A 170 5.33 29.37 16.54
CA ILE A 170 6.41 28.51 17.04
C ILE A 170 7.64 28.62 16.16
N ARG A 171 8.80 28.31 16.76
CA ARG A 171 10.04 28.22 16.00
C ARG A 171 9.98 27.08 15.01
N TYR A 172 10.47 27.36 13.82
CA TYR A 172 10.66 26.42 12.73
C TYR A 172 11.39 25.14 13.19
N SER A 173 12.47 25.32 13.97
CA SER A 173 13.27 24.21 14.50
C SER A 173 12.48 23.29 15.44
N ALA A 174 11.59 23.83 16.26
CA ALA A 174 10.77 23.04 17.18
C ALA A 174 9.79 22.14 16.42
N LEU A 175 9.23 22.64 15.32
CA LEU A 175 8.37 21.81 14.46
C LEU A 175 9.18 20.74 13.71
N ALA A 176 10.37 21.09 13.21
CA ALA A 176 11.26 20.13 12.55
C ALA A 176 11.72 19.01 13.50
N GLU A 177 11.93 19.32 14.78
CA GLU A 177 12.26 18.35 15.83
C GLU A 177 11.12 17.35 16.04
N ILE A 178 9.88 17.81 16.19
CA ILE A 178 8.69 16.94 16.31
C ILE A 178 8.59 15.96 15.12
N ILE A 179 8.82 16.44 13.90
CA ILE A 179 8.79 15.57 12.71
C ILE A 179 9.92 14.53 12.75
N SER A 180 11.10 14.92 13.24
CA SER A 180 12.29 14.06 13.28
C SER A 180 12.23 12.97 14.35
N GLU A 181 11.43 13.17 15.40
CA GLU A 181 11.17 12.18 16.45
C GLU A 181 10.31 11.01 15.96
N ILE A 182 9.63 11.16 14.82
CA ILE A 182 8.76 10.12 14.27
C ILE A 182 9.59 9.03 13.60
N LYS A 183 9.30 7.78 13.98
CA LYS A 183 9.90 6.62 13.34
C LYS A 183 9.50 6.52 11.86
N PRO A 184 10.44 6.20 10.96
CA PRO A 184 10.12 5.86 9.58
C PRO A 184 9.16 4.67 9.51
N CYS A 185 8.24 4.69 8.54
CA CYS A 185 7.37 3.56 8.26
C CYS A 185 8.16 2.41 7.66
N ASP A 186 7.97 1.19 8.18
CA ASP A 186 8.68 -0.01 7.71
C ASP A 186 8.36 -0.40 6.26
N ASP A 187 7.27 0.13 5.70
CA ASP A 187 6.81 -0.17 4.34
C ASP A 187 7.39 0.76 3.27
N VAL A 188 8.20 1.75 3.63
CA VAL A 188 8.78 2.70 2.67
C VAL A 188 10.29 2.81 2.89
N ILE A 189 11.04 2.92 1.79
CA ILE A 189 12.48 3.14 1.84
C ILE A 189 12.78 4.64 2.01
N ILE A 190 12.08 5.49 1.25
CA ILE A 190 12.18 6.94 1.30
C ILE A 190 10.84 7.49 1.77
N CYS A 191 10.81 8.02 2.99
CA CYS A 191 9.64 8.67 3.56
C CYS A 191 9.64 10.18 3.20
N PRO A 192 8.59 10.71 2.57
CA PRO A 192 8.49 12.15 2.29
C PRO A 192 8.59 13.05 3.53
N LEU A 193 8.20 12.56 4.71
CA LEU A 193 8.34 13.31 5.98
C LEU A 193 9.77 13.42 6.50
N LEU A 194 10.70 12.61 5.98
CA LEU A 194 12.06 12.50 6.50
C LEU A 194 13.10 13.01 5.49
N SER A 195 12.71 13.89 4.56
CA SER A 195 13.65 14.52 3.60
C SER A 195 14.84 15.16 4.32
N SER A 196 16.04 15.24 3.75
CA SER A 196 17.19 15.83 4.47
C SER A 196 17.00 17.33 4.76
N ASN A 197 16.21 18.02 3.94
CA ASN A 197 15.89 19.42 4.09
C ASN A 197 14.69 19.60 5.02
N SER A 198 14.90 20.22 6.18
CA SER A 198 13.82 20.49 7.12
C SER A 198 12.67 21.26 6.46
N PHE A 199 12.95 22.27 5.62
CA PHE A 199 11.93 23.15 5.02
C PHE A 199 10.96 22.34 4.18
N GLU A 200 11.49 21.43 3.38
CA GLU A 200 10.68 20.50 2.59
C GLU A 200 9.84 19.59 3.49
N ARG A 201 10.34 19.13 4.65
CA ARG A 201 9.52 18.33 5.58
C ARG A 201 8.29 19.11 6.06
N ILE A 202 8.46 20.38 6.40
CA ILE A 202 7.37 21.22 6.91
C ILE A 202 6.37 21.55 5.81
N ILE A 203 6.82 21.86 4.59
CA ILE A 203 5.93 22.03 3.44
C ILE A 203 5.16 20.74 3.16
N THR A 204 5.85 19.60 3.13
CA THR A 204 5.25 18.28 2.89
C THR A 204 4.21 17.93 3.96
N LEU A 205 4.51 18.23 5.23
CA LEU A 205 3.57 18.06 6.33
C LEU A 205 2.36 18.99 6.15
N ASN A 206 2.58 20.27 5.82
CA ASN A 206 1.51 21.23 5.61
C ASN A 206 0.53 20.76 4.53
N GLU A 207 1.05 20.36 3.36
CA GLU A 207 0.22 19.82 2.27
C GLU A 207 -0.61 18.60 2.73
N ALA A 208 -0.06 17.76 3.60
CA ALA A 208 -0.77 16.61 4.17
C ALA A 208 -1.81 16.99 5.21
N LEU A 209 -1.57 17.99 6.05
CA LEU A 209 -2.57 18.50 6.99
C LEU A 209 -3.73 19.17 6.24
N GLU A 210 -3.42 20.01 5.24
CA GLU A 210 -4.42 20.70 4.42
C GLU A 210 -5.24 19.70 3.60
N GLY A 211 -4.58 18.72 2.97
CA GLY A 211 -5.24 17.67 2.20
C GLY A 211 -6.20 16.79 3.02
N ARG A 212 -6.01 16.73 4.35
CA ARG A 212 -6.89 16.01 5.30
C ARG A 212 -7.90 16.90 6.01
N GLY A 213 -7.81 18.23 5.83
CA GLY A 213 -8.62 19.19 6.58
C GLY A 213 -8.34 19.19 8.09
N LEU A 214 -7.11 18.86 8.50
CA LEU A 214 -6.68 18.84 9.91
C LEU A 214 -6.16 20.19 10.39
N GLY A 215 -5.76 21.06 9.46
CA GLY A 215 -5.19 22.36 9.75
C GLY A 215 -4.22 22.81 8.65
N LYS A 216 -3.51 23.91 8.91
CA LYS A 216 -2.46 24.47 8.06
C LYS A 216 -1.31 25.02 8.90
N ILE A 217 -0.12 25.01 8.31
CA ILE A 217 1.10 25.61 8.85
C ILE A 217 1.45 26.79 7.95
N LYS A 218 1.28 28.01 8.47
CA LYS A 218 1.59 29.24 7.76
C LYS A 218 3.02 29.66 8.08
N ILE A 219 3.88 29.74 7.06
CA ILE A 219 5.22 30.31 7.21
C ILE A 219 5.08 31.82 7.38
N ILE A 220 5.58 32.36 8.50
CA ILE A 220 5.53 33.80 8.80
C ILE A 220 6.82 34.47 8.33
N ASN A 221 7.97 33.86 8.63
CA ASN A 221 9.29 34.27 8.19
C ASN A 221 10.25 33.06 8.22
N GLN A 222 11.55 33.30 8.07
CA GLN A 222 12.57 32.23 8.01
C GLN A 222 12.66 31.38 9.29
N ASP A 223 12.22 31.88 10.44
CA ASP A 223 12.39 31.23 11.74
C ASP A 223 11.09 30.81 12.41
N MET A 224 9.95 31.31 11.96
CA MET A 224 8.67 31.16 12.64
C MET A 224 7.57 30.67 11.72
N VAL A 225 6.78 29.75 12.26
CA VAL A 225 5.55 29.25 11.65
C VAL A 225 4.38 29.46 12.58
N GLU A 226 3.20 29.64 12.03
CA GLU A 226 1.93 29.70 12.76
C GLU A 226 1.12 28.46 12.41
N ILE A 227 0.69 27.72 13.44
CA ILE A 227 -0.13 26.51 13.25
C ILE A 227 -1.59 26.88 13.48
N ILE A 228 -2.44 26.51 12.53
CA ILE A 228 -3.87 26.78 12.56
C ILE A 228 -4.57 25.44 12.40
N PHE A 229 -5.38 25.05 13.38
CA PHE A 229 -6.22 23.86 13.33
C PHE A 229 -7.61 24.17 12.77
#